data_AF-A0A4Y8P8Q1-F1
#
_entry.id   AF-A0A4Y8P8Q1-F1
#
_cell.length_a   1.000
_cell.length_b   1.000
_cell.length_c   1.000
_cell.angle_alpha   90.00
_cell.angle_beta   90.00
_cell.angle_gamma   90.00
#
_symmetry.space_group_name_H-M   'P 1'
#
loop_
_entity.id
_entity.type
_entity.pdbx_description
1 polymer ?
#
loop_
_entity_poly.entity_id
_entity_poly.type
_entity_poly.pdbx_seq_one_letter_code
_entity_poly.pdbx_strand_id
1 'polypeptide(L)'
;MKYFLPFGIVLFVFSFVFAQQHVESNSSSSTLPSDIYPNASLEPEDLVEFPSLPKVIQLLLIKALALTKENLTYRYGLADPKEGAMDCSGFVYYLLTQMGLKDVPRSSSGLYCWVRKEGKFKAVLSNNPNSFELNDLKPGDLLFWIGTYSTQNDPPISHVMIYLGHEKQTGERVMVGSSDGRTYHGKRRWGVSVFDLFMKFPRYNSNGSTKFVGYGEIPGLNSMNYSCQPDGME
;
A
#
# COMPACT_ATOMS: atom_id res chain seq x y z
N MET A 1 5.67 93.15 2.64
CA MET A 1 5.46 92.18 1.55
C MET A 1 6.11 90.88 2.00
N LYS A 2 5.45 89.94 2.69
CA LYS A 2 4.32 89.09 2.26
C LYS A 2 4.48 88.67 0.80
N TYR A 3 5.08 87.50 0.55
CA TYR A 3 4.46 86.44 -0.25
C TYR A 3 4.96 85.08 0.25
N PHE A 4 4.04 84.42 0.93
CA PHE A 4 4.02 83.03 1.36
C PHE A 4 3.57 82.23 0.13
N LEU A 5 4.30 81.19 -0.28
CA LEU A 5 3.82 80.21 -1.26
C LEU A 5 4.03 78.80 -0.70
N PRO A 6 2.99 77.94 -0.73
CA PRO A 6 2.89 76.78 0.13
C PRO A 6 3.59 75.55 -0.44
N PHE A 7 4.10 74.72 0.46
CA PHE A 7 4.46 73.33 0.22
C PHE A 7 3.23 72.55 -0.25
N GLY A 8 3.16 72.26 -1.55
CA GLY A 8 2.25 71.26 -2.09
C GLY A 8 2.87 69.87 -1.95
N ILE A 9 2.63 69.20 -0.82
CA ILE A 9 2.89 67.78 -0.69
C ILE A 9 1.81 67.05 -1.51
N VAL A 10 2.18 66.54 -2.68
CA VAL A 10 1.34 65.60 -3.42
C VAL A 10 1.45 64.26 -2.72
N LEU A 11 0.49 63.97 -1.84
CA LEU A 11 0.29 62.66 -1.24
C LEU A 11 -0.32 61.74 -2.32
N PHE A 12 0.52 60.95 -2.98
CA PHE A 12 0.05 59.80 -3.76
C PHE A 12 -0.46 58.75 -2.76
N VAL A 13 -1.77 58.74 -2.52
CA VAL A 13 -2.44 57.61 -1.88
C VAL A 13 -2.48 56.49 -2.92
N PHE A 14 -1.46 55.64 -2.92
CA PHE A 14 -1.55 54.34 -3.57
C PHE A 14 -2.53 53.50 -2.76
N SER A 15 -3.80 53.54 -3.17
CA SER A 15 -4.77 52.52 -2.77
C SER A 15 -4.29 51.20 -3.35
N PHE A 16 -3.51 50.43 -2.57
CA PHE A 16 -3.32 49.02 -2.81
C PHE A 16 -4.68 48.36 -2.63
N VAL A 17 -5.40 48.21 -3.74
CA VAL A 17 -6.45 47.21 -3.84
C VAL A 17 -5.72 45.87 -3.76
N PHE A 18 -5.66 45.29 -2.56
CA PHE A 18 -5.41 43.87 -2.40
C PHE A 18 -6.58 43.17 -3.09
N ALA A 19 -6.41 42.86 -4.37
CA ALA A 19 -7.19 41.83 -5.01
C ALA A 19 -6.87 40.55 -4.24
N GLN A 20 -7.75 40.21 -3.32
CA GLN A 20 -7.76 38.94 -2.62
C GLN A 20 -8.00 37.90 -3.71
N GLN A 21 -6.91 37.37 -4.28
CA GLN A 21 -6.99 36.15 -5.06
C GLN A 21 -7.48 35.09 -4.08
N HIS A 22 -8.78 34.86 -4.09
CA HIS A 22 -9.32 33.57 -3.71
C HIS A 22 -8.58 32.56 -4.57
N VAL A 23 -7.57 31.92 -3.97
CA VAL A 23 -7.12 30.62 -4.42
C VAL A 23 -8.29 29.70 -4.12
N GLU A 24 -9.26 29.67 -5.04
CA GLU A 24 -10.20 28.58 -5.13
C GLU A 24 -9.33 27.33 -5.27
N SER A 25 -9.29 26.56 -4.19
CA SER A 25 -8.78 25.20 -4.21
C SER A 25 -9.65 24.45 -5.22
N ASN A 26 -9.22 24.42 -6.48
CA ASN A 26 -9.72 23.49 -7.45
C ASN A 26 -9.42 22.11 -6.88
N SER A 27 -10.40 21.54 -6.18
CA SER A 27 -10.48 20.12 -5.92
C SER A 27 -10.63 19.46 -7.27
N SER A 28 -9.51 19.24 -7.95
CA SER A 28 -9.43 18.34 -9.08
C SER A 28 -9.71 16.96 -8.52
N SER A 29 -10.98 16.57 -8.57
CA SER A 29 -11.39 15.17 -8.64
C SER A 29 -10.53 14.54 -9.73
N SER A 30 -9.44 13.88 -9.34
CA SER A 30 -8.62 13.10 -10.25
C SER A 30 -9.45 11.91 -10.68
N THR A 31 -10.19 12.05 -11.77
CA THR A 31 -10.84 10.93 -12.43
C THR A 31 -9.74 9.95 -12.80
N LEU A 32 -9.71 8.81 -12.09
CA LEU A 32 -8.83 7.70 -12.39
C LEU A 32 -8.97 7.36 -13.89
N PRO A 33 -7.89 6.95 -14.57
CA PRO A 33 -7.96 6.53 -15.97
C PRO A 33 -9.11 5.53 -16.20
N SER A 34 -9.78 5.60 -17.37
CA SER A 34 -10.98 4.83 -17.68
C SER A 34 -10.80 3.30 -17.68
N ASP A 35 -9.56 2.82 -17.59
CA ASP A 35 -9.19 1.41 -17.50
C ASP A 35 -8.89 0.94 -16.05
N ILE A 36 -9.09 1.81 -15.05
CA ILE A 36 -9.02 1.48 -13.63
C ILE A 36 -10.38 1.00 -13.15
N TYR A 37 -10.42 -0.25 -12.69
CA TYR A 37 -11.60 -0.83 -12.06
C TYR A 37 -11.64 -0.49 -10.56
N PRO A 38 -12.84 -0.48 -9.93
CA PRO A 38 -12.99 -0.32 -8.49
C PRO A 38 -12.13 -1.31 -7.71
N ASN A 39 -11.85 -1.04 -6.43
CA ASN A 39 -11.15 -1.99 -5.58
C ASN A 39 -11.91 -3.32 -5.52
N ALA A 40 -11.19 -4.43 -5.63
CA ALA A 40 -11.67 -5.76 -5.29
C ALA A 40 -11.33 -6.13 -3.85
N SER A 41 -12.23 -6.91 -3.27
CA SER A 41 -12.09 -7.65 -2.02
C SER A 41 -12.37 -9.13 -2.29
N LEU A 42 -11.93 -9.96 -1.35
CA LEU A 42 -12.40 -11.33 -1.15
C LEU A 42 -13.03 -11.42 0.24
N GLU A 43 -13.86 -12.43 0.47
CA GLU A 43 -14.14 -12.90 1.82
C GLU A 43 -13.07 -13.89 2.27
N PRO A 44 -12.77 -14.01 3.56
CA PRO A 44 -11.78 -14.99 4.04
C PRO A 44 -12.10 -16.42 3.61
N GLU A 45 -13.38 -16.76 3.51
CA GLU A 45 -13.87 -18.06 3.08
C GLU A 45 -13.62 -18.31 1.58
N ASP A 46 -13.26 -17.30 0.79
CA ASP A 46 -12.86 -17.47 -0.61
C ASP A 46 -11.43 -17.99 -0.76
N LEU A 47 -10.66 -18.07 0.33
CA LEU A 47 -9.28 -18.54 0.33
C LEU A 47 -9.19 -20.02 0.75
N VAL A 48 -8.44 -20.81 -0.02
CA VAL A 48 -8.32 -22.27 0.18
C VAL A 48 -7.76 -22.60 1.56
N GLU A 49 -6.69 -21.90 1.97
CA GLU A 49 -5.95 -22.18 3.19
C GLU A 49 -6.61 -21.61 4.45
N PHE A 50 -7.49 -20.61 4.32
CA PHE A 50 -7.96 -19.80 5.45
C PHE A 50 -8.46 -20.62 6.67
N PRO A 51 -9.29 -21.67 6.51
CA PRO A 51 -9.80 -22.43 7.64
C PRO A 51 -8.71 -23.13 8.48
N SER A 52 -7.56 -23.46 7.89
CA SER A 52 -6.45 -24.17 8.55
C SER A 52 -5.35 -23.25 9.08
N LEU A 53 -5.43 -21.93 8.80
CA LEU A 53 -4.42 -20.98 9.25
C LEU A 53 -4.42 -20.80 10.77
N PRO A 54 -3.27 -20.49 11.40
CA PRO A 54 -3.23 -20.05 12.78
C PRO A 54 -4.15 -18.85 13.02
N LYS A 55 -4.75 -18.73 14.22
CA LYS A 55 -5.74 -17.68 14.52
C LYS A 55 -5.23 -16.25 14.32
N VAL A 56 -3.95 -16.02 14.65
CA VAL A 56 -3.29 -14.73 14.37
C VAL A 56 -3.24 -14.41 12.88
N ILE A 57 -2.96 -15.40 12.03
CA ILE A 57 -2.93 -15.21 10.58
C ILE A 57 -4.36 -15.03 10.04
N GLN A 58 -5.34 -15.78 10.55
CA GLN A 58 -6.75 -15.53 10.20
C GLN A 58 -7.14 -14.07 10.49
N LEU A 59 -6.78 -13.55 11.67
CA LEU A 59 -7.04 -12.16 12.05
C LEU A 59 -6.33 -11.15 11.15
N LEU A 60 -5.07 -11.41 10.78
CA LEU A 60 -4.33 -10.59 9.82
C LEU A 60 -5.09 -10.49 8.50
N LEU A 61 -5.51 -11.62 7.93
CA LEU A 61 -6.17 -11.65 6.63
C LEU A 61 -7.56 -11.00 6.69
N ILE A 62 -8.33 -11.24 7.76
CA ILE A 62 -9.63 -10.57 7.99
C ILE A 62 -9.45 -9.05 8.01
N LYS A 63 -8.52 -8.53 8.81
CA LYS A 63 -8.27 -7.09 8.92
C LYS A 63 -7.74 -6.51 7.60
N ALA A 64 -6.88 -7.24 6.89
CA ALA A 64 -6.37 -6.84 5.59
C ALA A 64 -7.49 -6.72 4.54
N LEU A 65 -8.38 -7.72 4.46
CA LEU A 65 -9.51 -7.74 3.54
C LEU A 65 -10.54 -6.66 3.89
N ALA A 66 -10.76 -6.38 5.18
CA ALA A 66 -11.63 -5.29 5.60
C ALA A 66 -11.20 -3.92 5.03
N LEU A 67 -9.88 -3.63 5.03
CA LEU A 67 -9.36 -2.39 4.44
C LEU A 67 -9.61 -2.27 2.93
N THR A 68 -9.71 -3.39 2.20
CA THR A 68 -10.04 -3.34 0.76
C THR A 68 -11.47 -2.88 0.49
N LYS A 69 -12.36 -2.97 1.49
CA LYS A 69 -13.77 -2.54 1.42
C LYS A 69 -13.95 -1.04 1.71
N GLU A 70 -12.90 -0.34 2.14
CA GLU A 70 -12.95 1.08 2.50
C GLU A 70 -12.76 2.05 1.30
N ASN A 71 -12.63 1.52 0.07
CA ASN A 71 -12.46 2.30 -1.16
C ASN A 71 -11.25 3.27 -1.11
N LEU A 72 -10.16 2.83 -0.48
CA LEU A 72 -8.93 3.61 -0.33
C LEU A 72 -8.13 3.63 -1.63
N THR A 73 -7.68 4.80 -2.05
CA THR A 73 -6.82 4.99 -3.22
C THR A 73 -5.34 4.77 -2.89
N TYR A 74 -4.43 4.85 -3.88
CA TYR A 74 -2.98 4.82 -3.61
C TYR A 74 -2.41 6.23 -3.67
N ARG A 75 -1.70 6.62 -2.60
CA ARG A 75 -0.95 7.87 -2.52
C ARG A 75 0.37 7.64 -1.79
N TYR A 76 1.49 7.96 -2.44
CA TYR A 76 2.82 7.77 -1.89
C TYR A 76 3.02 8.55 -0.58
N GLY A 77 3.61 7.90 0.42
CA GLY A 77 3.90 8.50 1.73
C GLY A 77 2.79 8.31 2.76
N LEU A 78 1.61 7.83 2.37
CA LEU A 78 0.46 7.71 3.28
C LEU A 78 0.26 6.33 3.90
N ALA A 79 -0.25 6.35 5.14
CA ALA A 79 -0.50 5.14 5.92
C ALA A 79 -1.79 5.20 6.76
N ASP A 80 -2.49 6.32 6.86
CA ASP A 80 -3.75 6.39 7.62
C ASP A 80 -4.94 6.23 6.65
N PRO A 81 -5.79 5.20 6.79
CA PRO A 81 -6.97 5.04 5.93
C PRO A 81 -7.93 6.22 6.02
N LYS A 82 -7.94 6.99 7.12
CA LYS A 82 -8.76 8.20 7.26
C LYS A 82 -8.39 9.29 6.24
N GLU A 83 -7.19 9.24 5.68
CA GLU A 83 -6.77 10.13 4.60
C GLU A 83 -7.31 9.72 3.22
N GLY A 84 -8.07 8.61 3.14
CA GLY A 84 -8.67 8.09 1.91
C GLY A 84 -7.68 7.41 0.97
N ALA A 85 -6.43 7.23 1.39
CA ALA A 85 -5.38 6.62 0.58
C ALA A 85 -4.24 6.03 1.43
N MET A 86 -3.56 5.02 0.89
CA MET A 86 -2.37 4.43 1.51
C MET A 86 -1.35 4.06 0.44
N ASP A 87 -0.05 4.14 0.75
CA ASP A 87 0.99 3.50 -0.06
C ASP A 87 1.18 2.02 0.33
N CYS A 88 1.98 1.30 -0.46
CA CYS A 88 2.20 -0.14 -0.27
C CYS A 88 2.71 -0.49 1.14
N SER A 89 3.74 0.21 1.61
CA SER A 89 4.32 0.01 2.94
C SER A 89 3.48 0.62 4.06
N GLY A 90 2.69 1.64 3.77
CA GLY A 90 1.78 2.30 4.69
C GLY A 90 0.61 1.39 5.04
N PHE A 91 0.08 0.66 4.06
CA PHE A 91 -0.88 -0.42 4.27
C PHE A 91 -0.36 -1.46 5.27
N VAL A 92 0.84 -1.99 5.04
CA VAL A 92 1.45 -3.01 5.92
C VAL A 92 1.73 -2.43 7.31
N TYR A 93 2.33 -1.25 7.37
CA TYR A 93 2.63 -0.55 8.63
C TYR A 93 1.39 -0.36 9.49
N TYR A 94 0.32 0.19 8.91
CA TYR A 94 -0.94 0.42 9.61
C TYR A 94 -1.55 -0.88 10.11
N LEU A 95 -1.68 -1.87 9.23
CA LEU A 95 -2.30 -3.15 9.56
C LEU A 95 -1.57 -3.84 10.73
N LEU A 96 -0.24 -3.91 10.68
CA LEU A 96 0.55 -4.56 11.74
C LEU A 96 0.54 -3.76 13.04
N THR A 97 0.51 -2.43 12.97
CA THR A 97 0.34 -1.57 14.16
C THR A 97 -1.04 -1.80 14.79
N GLN A 98 -2.10 -1.92 13.99
CA GLN A 98 -3.46 -2.25 14.46
C GLN A 98 -3.57 -3.66 15.03
N MET A 99 -2.66 -4.55 14.66
CA MET A 99 -2.53 -5.86 15.27
C MET A 99 -1.77 -5.84 16.60
N GLY A 100 -1.15 -4.71 16.97
CA GLY A 100 -0.41 -4.55 18.21
C GLY A 100 1.09 -4.81 18.09
N LEU A 101 1.63 -5.00 16.88
CA LEU A 101 3.09 -5.08 16.71
C LEU A 101 3.70 -3.70 16.97
N LYS A 102 4.84 -3.72 17.68
CA LYS A 102 5.65 -2.54 17.95
C LYS A 102 6.79 -2.45 16.95
N ASP A 103 7.31 -1.24 16.77
CA ASP A 103 8.51 -0.96 15.96
C ASP A 103 8.42 -1.45 14.50
N VAL A 104 7.20 -1.47 13.95
CA VAL A 104 6.97 -1.85 12.55
C VAL A 104 7.62 -0.81 11.63
N PRO A 105 8.55 -1.20 10.73
CA PRO A 105 9.17 -0.25 9.82
C PRO A 105 8.16 0.37 8.86
N ARG A 106 8.26 1.69 8.63
CA ARG A 106 7.33 2.42 7.76
C ARG A 106 7.57 2.22 6.27
N SER A 107 8.81 1.92 5.85
CA SER A 107 9.17 1.78 4.43
C SER A 107 9.24 0.32 3.98
N SER A 108 9.05 0.07 2.69
CA SER A 108 9.19 -1.26 2.09
C SER A 108 10.60 -1.84 2.25
N SER A 109 11.65 -1.02 2.11
CA SER A 109 13.04 -1.39 2.39
C SER A 109 13.28 -1.69 3.87
N GLY A 110 12.67 -0.92 4.78
CA GLY A 110 12.72 -1.17 6.21
C GLY A 110 12.08 -2.50 6.60
N LEU A 111 10.89 -2.79 6.06
CA LEU A 111 10.19 -4.06 6.25
C LEU A 111 11.01 -5.24 5.73
N TYR A 112 11.62 -5.09 4.56
CA TYR A 112 12.53 -6.11 4.01
C TYR A 112 13.75 -6.35 4.90
N CYS A 113 14.42 -5.28 5.34
CA CYS A 113 15.58 -5.38 6.24
C CYS A 113 15.19 -6.03 7.57
N TRP A 114 14.01 -5.73 8.08
CA TRP A 114 13.48 -6.33 9.31
C TRP A 114 13.25 -7.84 9.17
N VAL A 115 12.58 -8.28 8.11
CA VAL A 115 12.40 -9.73 7.81
C VAL A 115 13.76 -10.43 7.63
N ARG A 116 14.71 -9.79 6.96
CA ARG A 116 16.05 -10.34 6.73
C ARG A 116 16.89 -10.46 8.00
N LYS A 117 16.85 -9.45 8.86
CA LYS A 117 17.60 -9.42 10.13
C LYS A 117 17.21 -10.61 11.02
N GLU A 118 15.96 -11.02 10.95
CA GLU A 118 15.40 -12.14 11.72
C GLU A 118 15.59 -13.51 11.01
N GLY A 119 16.30 -13.55 9.88
CA GLY A 119 16.56 -14.79 9.13
C GLY A 119 15.32 -15.43 8.49
N LYS A 120 14.23 -14.66 8.34
CA LYS A 120 12.92 -15.15 7.83
C LYS A 120 12.73 -14.97 6.33
N PHE A 121 13.65 -14.27 5.65
CA PHE A 121 13.55 -13.96 4.23
C PHE A 121 13.98 -15.14 3.35
N LYS A 122 13.18 -15.45 2.34
CA LYS A 122 13.46 -16.43 1.28
C LYS A 122 13.55 -15.71 -0.06
N ALA A 123 14.71 -15.78 -0.69
CA ALA A 123 14.93 -15.19 -2.01
C ALA A 123 14.23 -16.02 -3.09
N VAL A 124 13.73 -15.34 -4.12
CA VAL A 124 13.17 -15.96 -5.33
C VAL A 124 13.89 -15.36 -6.54
N LEU A 125 14.58 -16.20 -7.29
CA LEU A 125 15.34 -15.81 -8.48
C LEU A 125 14.60 -16.15 -9.77
N SER A 126 13.78 -17.20 -9.75
CA SER A 126 13.01 -17.64 -10.90
C SER A 126 11.79 -16.75 -11.16
N ASN A 127 11.51 -16.50 -12.43
CA ASN A 127 10.25 -15.93 -12.89
C ASN A 127 9.16 -16.99 -13.11
N ASN A 128 9.45 -18.27 -12.82
CA ASN A 128 8.48 -19.34 -12.93
C ASN A 128 7.56 -19.37 -11.69
N PRO A 129 6.24 -19.17 -11.84
CA PRO A 129 5.28 -19.21 -10.73
C PRO A 129 5.15 -20.60 -10.09
N ASN A 130 5.70 -21.64 -10.72
CA ASN A 130 5.73 -23.01 -10.21
C ASN A 130 7.13 -23.45 -9.77
N SER A 131 8.04 -22.49 -9.54
CA SER A 131 9.38 -22.80 -9.03
C SER A 131 9.32 -23.32 -7.59
N PHE A 132 10.28 -24.21 -7.26
CA PHE A 132 10.40 -24.76 -5.91
C PHE A 132 10.66 -23.68 -4.84
N GLU A 133 11.19 -22.52 -5.26
CA GLU A 133 11.48 -21.37 -4.39
C GLU A 133 10.20 -20.84 -3.71
N LEU A 134 9.03 -21.12 -4.28
CA LEU A 134 7.71 -20.71 -3.76
C LEU A 134 7.03 -21.79 -2.90
N ASN A 135 7.64 -22.96 -2.70
CA ASN A 135 7.02 -24.06 -1.95
C ASN A 135 6.79 -23.72 -0.47
N ASP A 136 7.60 -22.82 0.09
CA ASP A 136 7.49 -22.40 1.49
C ASP A 136 6.66 -21.12 1.66
N LEU A 137 6.13 -20.53 0.58
CA LEU A 137 5.32 -19.32 0.63
C LEU A 137 3.97 -19.61 1.30
N LYS A 138 3.63 -18.87 2.35
CA LYS A 138 2.45 -19.13 3.19
C LYS A 138 1.61 -17.87 3.40
N PRO A 139 0.26 -17.99 3.48
CA PRO A 139 -0.60 -16.86 3.78
C PRO A 139 -0.11 -16.08 5.01
N GLY A 140 -0.04 -14.75 4.86
CA GLY A 140 0.54 -13.84 5.85
C GLY A 140 2.00 -13.44 5.59
N ASP A 141 2.72 -14.10 4.69
CA ASP A 141 4.07 -13.67 4.32
C ASP A 141 4.08 -12.31 3.62
N LEU A 142 5.10 -11.51 3.90
CA LEU A 142 5.38 -10.28 3.14
C LEU A 142 6.05 -10.65 1.81
N LEU A 143 5.63 -9.97 0.76
CA LEU A 143 6.10 -10.15 -0.61
C LEU A 143 6.85 -8.89 -1.05
N PHE A 144 8.03 -9.01 -1.65
CA PHE A 144 8.89 -7.85 -1.95
C PHE A 144 9.24 -7.74 -3.44
N TRP A 145 9.25 -6.51 -3.96
CA TRP A 145 9.71 -6.19 -5.31
C TRP A 145 10.69 -5.03 -5.33
N ILE A 146 11.52 -5.01 -6.38
CA ILE A 146 12.33 -3.87 -6.79
C ILE A 146 11.80 -3.33 -8.13
N GLY A 147 12.14 -2.08 -8.46
CA GLY A 147 11.92 -1.49 -9.78
C GLY A 147 10.45 -1.28 -10.18
N THR A 148 9.55 -1.13 -9.19
CA THR A 148 8.17 -0.65 -9.41
C THR A 148 8.11 0.88 -9.57
N TYR A 149 9.08 1.59 -9.00
CA TYR A 149 9.36 3.00 -9.22
C TYR A 149 10.84 3.28 -8.91
N SER A 150 11.35 4.44 -9.32
CA SER A 150 12.73 4.85 -9.02
C SER A 150 12.85 5.18 -7.52
N THR A 151 13.80 4.52 -6.84
CA THR A 151 14.05 4.73 -5.41
C THR A 151 15.55 4.87 -5.16
N GLN A 152 15.91 5.66 -4.15
CA GLN A 152 17.28 5.80 -3.64
C GLN A 152 17.54 4.88 -2.45
N ASN A 153 16.59 4.00 -2.10
CA ASN A 153 16.74 3.04 -1.02
C ASN A 153 17.91 2.07 -1.28
N ASP A 154 18.60 1.69 -0.20
CA ASP A 154 19.51 0.55 -0.18
C ASP A 154 19.10 -0.39 0.98
N PRO A 155 18.61 -1.62 0.72
CA PRO A 155 18.39 -2.22 -0.60
C PRO A 155 17.25 -1.54 -1.39
N PRO A 156 17.26 -1.60 -2.74
CA PRO A 156 16.34 -0.85 -3.61
C PRO A 156 14.93 -1.44 -3.69
N ILE A 157 14.42 -1.95 -2.57
CA ILE A 157 13.05 -2.42 -2.43
C ILE A 157 12.11 -1.25 -2.64
N SER A 158 11.19 -1.43 -3.57
CA SER A 158 10.24 -0.41 -4.00
C SER A 158 8.79 -0.81 -3.72
N HIS A 159 8.50 -2.08 -3.41
CA HIS A 159 7.13 -2.50 -3.14
C HIS A 159 7.05 -3.64 -2.14
N VAL A 160 5.95 -3.66 -1.38
CA VAL A 160 5.61 -4.71 -0.44
C VAL A 160 4.11 -5.02 -0.48
N MET A 161 3.73 -6.29 -0.38
CA MET A 161 2.35 -6.77 -0.29
C MET A 161 2.26 -7.92 0.72
N ILE A 162 1.06 -8.38 1.07
CA ILE A 162 0.84 -9.54 1.94
C ILE A 162 0.24 -10.67 1.11
N TYR A 163 0.79 -11.87 1.21
CA TYR A 163 0.26 -13.05 0.53
C TYR A 163 -1.03 -13.54 1.21
N LEU A 164 -2.09 -13.76 0.44
CA LEU A 164 -3.37 -14.24 0.96
C LEU A 164 -3.53 -15.77 0.88
N GLY A 165 -2.83 -16.43 -0.05
CA GLY A 165 -3.06 -17.84 -0.38
C GLY A 165 -3.64 -18.02 -1.78
N HIS A 166 -4.36 -19.12 -1.98
CA HIS A 166 -5.04 -19.42 -3.24
C HIS A 166 -6.52 -19.05 -3.16
N GLU A 167 -7.02 -18.35 -4.18
CA GLU A 167 -8.46 -18.12 -4.36
C GLU A 167 -9.14 -19.42 -4.77
N LYS A 168 -10.21 -19.82 -4.06
CA LYS A 168 -10.94 -21.07 -4.34
C LYS A 168 -11.52 -21.14 -5.74
N GLN A 169 -11.96 -20.01 -6.28
CA GLN A 169 -12.63 -19.97 -7.58
C GLN A 169 -11.67 -20.31 -8.73
N THR A 170 -10.43 -19.82 -8.66
CA THR A 170 -9.48 -19.90 -9.78
C THR A 170 -8.30 -20.80 -9.50
N GLY A 171 -8.03 -21.08 -8.22
CA GLY A 171 -6.79 -21.74 -7.78
C GLY A 171 -5.56 -20.85 -7.91
N GLU A 172 -5.72 -19.56 -8.22
CA GLU A 172 -4.60 -18.64 -8.41
C GLU A 172 -4.12 -18.06 -7.08
N ARG A 173 -2.82 -17.77 -7.03
CA ARG A 173 -2.20 -17.08 -5.90
C ARG A 173 -2.59 -15.60 -5.89
N VAL A 174 -3.18 -15.17 -4.78
CA VAL A 174 -3.63 -13.79 -4.59
C VAL A 174 -2.91 -13.13 -3.42
N MET A 175 -2.86 -11.80 -3.46
CA MET A 175 -2.21 -10.98 -2.45
C MET A 175 -3.04 -9.71 -2.18
N VAL A 176 -2.78 -9.06 -1.06
CA VAL A 176 -3.46 -7.83 -0.63
C VAL A 176 -2.46 -6.75 -0.31
N GLY A 177 -2.84 -5.51 -0.59
CA GLY A 177 -2.12 -4.32 -0.17
C GLY A 177 -2.53 -3.12 -1.00
N SER A 178 -1.64 -2.14 -1.14
CA SER A 178 -1.91 -0.93 -1.93
C SER A 178 -0.98 -0.81 -3.13
N SER A 179 -1.54 -0.59 -4.31
CA SER A 179 -0.78 -0.42 -5.57
C SER A 179 -1.41 0.64 -6.49
N ASP A 180 -0.60 1.24 -7.34
CA ASP A 180 -0.96 2.23 -8.37
C ASP A 180 -1.21 1.65 -9.76
N GLY A 181 -1.32 0.32 -9.91
CA GLY A 181 -1.60 -0.27 -11.23
C GLY A 181 -1.43 -1.78 -11.38
N ARG A 182 -1.39 -2.55 -10.28
CA ARG A 182 -1.45 -4.02 -10.36
C ARG A 182 -2.86 -4.49 -10.73
N THR A 183 -2.97 -5.76 -11.07
CA THR A 183 -4.21 -6.33 -11.61
C THR A 183 -4.78 -7.39 -10.71
N TYR A 184 -6.07 -7.62 -10.84
CA TYR A 184 -6.77 -8.78 -10.31
C TYR A 184 -7.79 -9.26 -11.33
N HIS A 185 -7.68 -10.53 -11.74
CA HIS A 185 -8.44 -11.10 -12.86
C HIS A 185 -8.30 -10.28 -14.15
N GLY A 186 -7.07 -9.85 -14.44
CA GLY A 186 -6.75 -9.07 -15.65
C GLY A 186 -7.25 -7.63 -15.64
N LYS A 187 -7.93 -7.18 -14.58
CA LYS A 187 -8.43 -5.81 -14.43
C LYS A 187 -7.46 -4.98 -13.59
N ARG A 188 -7.02 -3.85 -14.12
CA ARG A 188 -6.12 -2.92 -13.42
C ARG A 188 -6.87 -2.21 -12.31
N ARG A 189 -6.23 -2.08 -11.14
CA ARG A 189 -6.80 -1.45 -9.94
C ARG A 189 -5.79 -0.49 -9.32
N TRP A 190 -6.32 0.48 -8.59
CA TRP A 190 -5.54 1.54 -7.98
C TRP A 190 -6.02 1.79 -6.54
N GLY A 191 -5.19 1.44 -5.57
CA GLY A 191 -5.44 1.62 -4.15
C GLY A 191 -5.32 0.33 -3.37
N VAL A 192 -6.00 0.30 -2.22
CA VAL A 192 -6.02 -0.85 -1.32
C VAL A 192 -6.97 -1.91 -1.87
N SER A 193 -6.41 -3.02 -2.35
CA SER A 193 -7.19 -4.06 -3.06
C SER A 193 -6.53 -5.44 -2.98
N VAL A 194 -7.26 -6.45 -3.47
CA VAL A 194 -6.73 -7.76 -3.83
C VAL A 194 -6.11 -7.71 -5.23
N PHE A 195 -4.99 -8.42 -5.41
CA PHE A 195 -4.20 -8.48 -6.64
C PHE A 195 -3.74 -9.91 -6.96
N ASP A 196 -3.55 -10.20 -8.25
CA ASP A 196 -2.88 -11.41 -8.73
C ASP A 196 -1.40 -11.37 -8.31
N LEU A 197 -0.87 -12.43 -7.70
CA LEU A 197 0.56 -12.50 -7.38
C LEU A 197 1.41 -12.51 -8.66
N PHE A 198 1.00 -13.33 -9.63
CA PHE A 198 1.65 -13.46 -10.93
C PHE A 198 0.69 -13.00 -12.02
N MET A 199 1.02 -11.87 -12.65
CA MET A 199 0.20 -11.27 -13.69
C MET A 199 0.18 -12.17 -14.93
N LYS A 200 -1.02 -12.49 -15.44
CA LYS A 200 -1.21 -13.21 -16.70
C LYS A 200 -1.66 -12.23 -17.78
N PHE A 201 -0.73 -11.56 -18.46
CA PHE A 201 -1.05 -10.78 -19.66
C PHE A 201 -0.34 -11.34 -20.89
N PRO A 202 -1.01 -11.39 -22.07
CA PRO A 202 -0.37 -11.74 -23.33
C PRO A 202 0.73 -10.75 -23.78
N ARG A 203 0.92 -9.63 -23.06
CA ARG A 203 1.98 -8.63 -23.26
C ARG A 203 2.79 -8.35 -21.98
N TYR A 204 2.77 -9.24 -21.00
CA TYR A 204 3.69 -9.14 -19.87
C TYR A 204 5.10 -9.45 -20.37
N ASN A 205 5.83 -8.41 -20.76
CA ASN A 205 7.26 -8.51 -20.97
C ASN A 205 7.93 -8.63 -19.61
N SER A 206 8.46 -9.81 -19.29
CA SER A 206 9.33 -10.05 -18.13
C SER A 206 10.62 -9.20 -18.16
N ASN A 207 10.86 -8.45 -19.24
CA ASN A 207 11.89 -7.43 -19.38
C ASN A 207 11.52 -6.06 -18.74
N GLY A 208 10.42 -5.96 -18.00
CA GLY A 208 10.11 -4.78 -17.20
C GLY A 208 11.13 -4.56 -16.07
N SER A 209 11.27 -3.31 -15.60
CA SER A 209 12.13 -2.97 -14.46
C SER A 209 11.72 -3.64 -13.15
N THR A 210 10.47 -4.12 -13.05
CA THR A 210 9.93 -4.72 -11.84
C THR A 210 10.35 -6.17 -11.71
N LYS A 211 11.00 -6.50 -10.57
CA LYS A 211 11.41 -7.87 -10.25
C LYS A 211 10.89 -8.27 -8.87
N PHE A 212 10.24 -9.43 -8.79
CA PHE A 212 9.93 -10.07 -7.52
C PHE A 212 11.23 -10.62 -6.93
N VAL A 213 11.56 -10.23 -5.70
CA VAL A 213 12.83 -10.62 -5.08
C VAL A 213 12.69 -11.75 -4.07
N GLY A 214 11.48 -11.96 -3.55
CA GLY A 214 11.21 -12.99 -2.57
C GLY A 214 10.18 -12.57 -1.54
N TYR A 215 10.11 -13.35 -0.47
CA TYR A 215 9.09 -13.25 0.56
C TYR A 215 9.64 -13.58 1.94
N GLY A 216 8.87 -13.32 2.99
CA GLY A 216 9.21 -13.83 4.32
C GLY A 216 8.18 -13.52 5.38
N GLU A 217 8.24 -14.31 6.44
CA GLU A 217 7.31 -14.25 7.56
C GLU A 217 7.49 -12.94 8.36
N ILE A 218 6.37 -12.34 8.76
CA ILE A 218 6.36 -11.13 9.59
C ILE A 218 6.97 -11.43 10.97
N PRO A 219 8.07 -10.77 11.38
CA PRO A 219 8.66 -11.00 12.69
C PRO A 219 7.70 -10.64 13.83
N GLY A 220 7.72 -11.43 14.91
CA GLY A 220 6.88 -11.24 16.09
C GLY A 220 5.41 -11.62 15.94
N LEU A 221 4.88 -11.75 14.72
CA LEU A 221 3.45 -12.01 14.48
C LEU A 221 2.97 -13.32 15.12
N ASN A 222 3.65 -14.43 14.86
CA ASN A 222 3.30 -15.75 15.40
C ASN A 222 3.47 -15.88 16.92
N SER A 223 4.19 -14.95 17.54
CA SER A 223 4.39 -14.91 19.00
C SER A 223 3.33 -14.08 19.72
N MET A 224 2.39 -13.46 18.99
CA MET A 224 1.31 -12.71 19.62
C MET A 224 0.27 -13.68 20.20
N ASN A 225 0.21 -13.71 21.53
CA ASN A 225 -0.87 -14.36 22.26
C ASN A 225 -2.13 -13.50 22.13
N TYR A 226 -2.93 -13.73 21.09
CA TYR A 226 -4.33 -13.31 21.12
C TYR A 226 -5.07 -14.26 22.03
N SER A 227 -5.07 -13.97 23.34
CA SER A 227 -6.20 -14.41 24.17
C SER A 227 -7.43 -13.82 23.51
N CYS A 228 -8.36 -14.68 23.09
CA CYS A 228 -9.66 -14.29 22.58
C CYS A 228 -10.42 -13.53 23.67
N GLN A 229 -10.14 -12.23 23.83
CA GLN A 229 -10.98 -11.31 24.55
C GLN A 229 -11.87 -10.64 23.50
N PRO A 230 -13.20 -10.67 23.69
CA PRO A 230 -14.08 -9.83 22.92
C PRO A 230 -13.84 -8.41 23.45
N ASP A 231 -13.03 -7.63 22.75
CA ASP A 231 -12.88 -6.22 23.10
C ASP A 231 -14.23 -5.56 22.89
N GLY A 232 -14.81 -5.16 24.02
CA GLY A 232 -16.07 -4.48 24.12
C GLY A 232 -16.04 -3.20 23.30
N MET A 233 -17.17 -2.95 22.66
CA MET A 233 -17.59 -1.60 22.35
C MET A 233 -17.71 -0.81 23.65
N GLU A 234 -16.90 0.24 23.79
CA GLU A 234 -17.27 1.46 24.51
C GLU A 234 -16.90 2.67 23.65
#